data_AF-A0A2T0RDV6-F1
#
_entry.id   AF-A0A2T0RDV6-F1
#
_cell.length_a   1.000
_cell.length_b   1.000
_cell.length_c   1.000
_cell.angle_alpha   90.00
_cell.angle_beta   90.00
_cell.angle_gamma   90.00
#
_symmetry.space_group_name_H-M   'P 1'
#
loop_
_entity.id
_entity.type
_entity.pdbx_description
1 polymer ?
#
loop_
_entity_poly.entity_id
_entity_poly.type
_entity_poly.pdbx_seq_one_letter_code
_entity_poly.pdbx_strand_id
1 'polypeptide(L)'
;MANTKFIPKPEFNATLTKGRYTLLTPNEANPNQPGAIVFEEGEPVPVSADTKEYLEQNAVDAVDYRVNARKTETRFECKFTFEPINSGALSANVQTETR
;
A
#
# COMPACT_ATOMS: atom_id res chain seq x y z
N MET A 1 20.46 -26.12 -8.13
CA MET A 1 19.96 -24.78 -8.51
C MET A 1 18.95 -24.39 -7.44
N ALA A 2 19.30 -23.47 -6.54
CA ALA A 2 18.38 -23.03 -5.49
C ALA A 2 17.32 -22.13 -6.13
N ASN A 3 16.07 -22.59 -6.19
CA ASN A 3 14.93 -21.73 -6.47
C ASN A 3 14.76 -20.83 -5.25
N THR A 4 15.43 -19.67 -5.26
CA THR A 4 15.26 -18.64 -4.25
C THR A 4 13.84 -18.12 -4.39
N LYS A 5 12.93 -18.70 -3.61
CA LYS A 5 11.52 -18.37 -3.53
C LYS A 5 11.43 -16.87 -3.19
N PHE A 6 11.05 -16.05 -4.16
CA PHE A 6 10.89 -14.61 -4.00
C PHE A 6 9.58 -14.41 -3.21
N ILE A 7 9.62 -14.61 -1.90
CA ILE A 7 8.54 -14.16 -1.03
C ILE A 7 8.76 -12.64 -0.93
N PRO A 8 7.91 -11.81 -1.56
CA PRO A 8 8.14 -10.38 -1.55
C PRO A 8 8.07 -9.92 -0.10
N LYS A 9 9.18 -9.38 0.40
CA LYS A 9 9.26 -8.89 1.77
C LYS A 9 8.32 -7.69 1.90
N PRO A 10 7.63 -7.52 3.04
CA PRO A 10 6.86 -6.31 3.27
C PRO A 10 7.81 -5.11 3.33
N GLU A 11 7.47 -4.06 2.59
CA GLU A 11 8.27 -2.83 2.45
C GLU A 11 7.48 -1.58 2.87
N PHE A 12 6.15 -1.66 2.87
CA PHE A 12 5.26 -0.55 3.21
C PHE A 12 4.19 -0.99 4.20
N ASN A 13 3.79 -0.10 5.10
CA ASN A 13 2.55 -0.22 5.86
C ASN A 13 1.44 0.44 5.03
N ALA A 14 0.47 -0.35 4.60
CA ALA A 14 -0.74 0.15 3.96
C ALA A 14 -1.83 0.33 5.02
N THR A 15 -2.37 1.54 5.13
CA THR A 15 -3.44 1.88 6.07
C THR A 15 -4.68 2.26 5.29
N LEU A 16 -5.79 1.55 5.52
CA LEU A 16 -7.07 1.86 4.88
C LEU A 16 -7.63 3.14 5.50
N THR A 17 -7.93 4.13 4.66
CA THR A 17 -8.43 5.44 5.13
C THR A 17 -9.88 5.38 5.60
N LYS A 18 -10.69 4.49 5.02
CA LYS A 18 -12.10 4.34 5.37
C LYS A 18 -12.68 2.95 5.08
N GLY A 19 -13.51 2.46 5.99
CA GLY A 19 -14.32 1.26 5.82
C GLY A 19 -13.55 -0.05 5.99
N ARG A 20 -13.82 -1.04 5.13
CA ARG A 20 -13.17 -2.36 5.17
C ARG A 20 -12.86 -2.82 3.75
N TYR A 21 -11.68 -3.35 3.53
CA TYR A 21 -11.24 -3.87 2.23
C TYR A 21 -10.68 -5.28 2.39
N THR A 22 -10.95 -6.17 1.43
CA THR A 22 -10.42 -7.53 1.42
C THR A 22 -9.72 -7.78 0.09
N LEU A 23 -8.41 -7.99 0.15
CA LEU A 23 -7.59 -8.37 -1.00
C LEU A 23 -7.49 -9.89 -1.06
N LEU A 24 -7.90 -10.49 -2.17
CA LEU A 24 -7.68 -11.91 -2.42
C LEU A 24 -6.29 -12.10 -3.01
N THR A 25 -5.47 -12.92 -2.36
CA THR A 25 -4.10 -13.21 -2.79
C THR A 25 -4.00 -14.63 -3.33
N PRO A 26 -3.16 -14.88 -4.35
CA PRO A 26 -2.88 -16.25 -4.79
C PRO A 26 -2.26 -17.04 -3.62
N ASN A 27 -2.81 -18.22 -3.34
CA ASN A 27 -2.24 -19.13 -2.36
C ASN A 27 -1.34 -20.14 -3.08
N GLU A 28 -0.03 -20.02 -2.90
CA GLU A 28 0.93 -20.93 -3.53
C GLU A 28 0.79 -22.39 -3.07
N ALA A 29 0.31 -22.62 -1.84
CA ALA A 29 0.12 -23.97 -1.31
C ALA A 29 -1.15 -24.62 -1.84
N ASN A 30 -2.16 -23.83 -2.19
CA ASN A 30 -3.39 -24.31 -2.80
C ASN A 30 -3.97 -23.27 -3.77
N PRO A 31 -3.68 -23.35 -5.08
CA PRO A 31 -4.16 -22.37 -6.05
C PRO A 31 -5.70 -22.34 -6.19
N ASN A 32 -6.40 -23.38 -5.72
CA ASN A 32 -7.87 -23.42 -5.70
C ASN A 32 -8.49 -22.75 -4.45
N GLN A 33 -7.66 -22.30 -3.50
CA GLN A 33 -8.09 -21.63 -2.28
C GLN A 33 -7.28 -20.35 -2.07
N PRO A 34 -7.66 -19.23 -2.71
CA PRO A 34 -6.94 -17.97 -2.55
C PRO A 34 -6.86 -17.57 -1.09
N GLY A 35 -5.73 -16.98 -0.71
CA GLY A 35 -5.58 -16.30 0.57
C GLY A 35 -6.38 -15.01 0.58
N ALA A 36 -6.55 -14.43 1.77
CA ALA A 36 -7.19 -13.13 1.92
C ALA A 36 -6.39 -12.28 2.91
N ILE A 37 -6.16 -11.02 2.55
CA ILE A 37 -5.67 -9.97 3.44
C ILE A 37 -6.85 -9.05 3.72
N VAL A 38 -7.21 -8.91 4.99
CA VAL A 38 -8.27 -8.01 5.44
C VAL A 38 -7.63 -6.73 5.95
N PHE A 39 -8.07 -5.59 5.42
CA PHE A 39 -7.69 -4.27 5.88
C PHE A 39 -8.87 -3.65 6.60
N GLU A 40 -8.65 -3.29 7.86
CA GLU A 40 -9.59 -2.52 8.67
C GLU A 40 -9.19 -1.04 8.66
N GLU A 41 -10.17 -0.16 8.84
CA GLU A 41 -9.96 1.29 8.85
C GLU A 41 -8.94 1.69 9.92
N GLY A 42 -7.91 2.44 9.52
CA GLY A 42 -6.89 2.97 10.41
C GLY A 42 -5.85 1.96 10.91
N GLU A 43 -5.97 0.67 10.59
CA GLU A 43 -4.99 -0.34 10.98
C GLU A 43 -3.90 -0.51 9.90
N PRO A 44 -2.61 -0.31 10.24
CA PRO A 44 -1.52 -0.49 9.29
C PRO A 44 -1.25 -1.97 9.04
N VAL A 45 -1.29 -2.38 7.78
CA VAL A 45 -0.98 -3.75 7.35
C VAL A 45 0.31 -3.75 6.52
N PRO A 46 1.33 -4.53 6.90
CA PRO A 46 2.56 -4.66 6.12
C PRO A 46 2.30 -5.32 4.75
N VAL A 47 2.72 -4.66 3.67
CA VAL A 47 2.55 -5.09 2.28
C VAL A 47 3.84 -4.93 1.48
N SER A 48 3.98 -5.71 0.40
CA SER A 48 5.08 -5.58 -0.57
C SER A 48 4.88 -4.41 -1.52
N ALA A 49 5.93 -4.02 -2.26
CA ALA A 49 5.83 -3.05 -3.35
C ALA A 49 4.79 -3.45 -4.42
N ASP A 50 4.74 -4.73 -4.82
CA ASP A 50 3.75 -5.22 -5.79
C ASP A 50 2.31 -5.07 -5.28
N THR A 51 2.09 -5.36 -4.00
CA THR A 51 0.76 -5.23 -3.37
C THR A 51 0.37 -3.75 -3.27
N LYS A 52 1.33 -2.87 -2.93
CA LYS A 52 1.12 -1.42 -2.94
C LYS A 52 0.68 -0.94 -4.32
N GLU A 53 1.42 -1.29 -5.37
CA GLU A 53 1.09 -0.89 -6.75
C GLU A 53 -0.31 -1.38 -7.15
N TYR A 54 -0.66 -2.62 -6.81
CA TYR A 54 -1.99 -3.16 -7.06
C TYR A 54 -3.08 -2.35 -6.37
N LEU A 55 -2.90 -2.02 -5.09
CA LEU A 55 -3.87 -1.23 -4.30
C LEU A 55 -4.00 0.20 -4.83
N GLU A 56 -2.91 0.83 -5.26
CA GLU A 56 -2.93 2.17 -5.87
C GLU A 56 -3.75 2.21 -7.16
N GLN A 57 -3.74 1.12 -7.95
CA GLN A 57 -4.47 1.05 -9.21
C GLN A 57 -5.93 0.57 -9.06
N ASN A 58 -6.19 -0.35 -8.13
CA ASN A 58 -7.49 -1.06 -8.06
C ASN A 58 -8.34 -0.66 -6.85
N ALA A 59 -7.72 -0.22 -5.75
CA ALA A 59 -8.44 0.18 -4.55
C ALA A 59 -8.59 1.71 -4.52
N VAL A 60 -9.34 2.25 -5.46
CA VAL A 60 -9.63 3.69 -5.58
C VAL A 60 -11.10 3.99 -5.30
N ASP A 61 -11.39 5.15 -4.74
CA ASP A 61 -12.75 5.71 -4.60
C ASP A 61 -12.95 6.89 -5.54
N ALA A 62 -14.17 7.01 -6.06
CA ALA A 62 -14.59 8.17 -6.82
C ALA A 62 -14.87 9.34 -5.86
N VAL A 63 -14.11 10.42 -6.01
CA VAL A 63 -14.21 11.63 -5.21
C VAL A 63 -14.64 12.79 -6.10
N ASP A 64 -15.76 13.41 -5.76
CA ASP A 64 -16.26 14.58 -6.47
C ASP A 64 -15.50 15.84 -6.07
N TYR A 65 -14.71 16.36 -7.00
CA TYR A 65 -13.93 17.57 -6.81
C TYR A 65 -14.67 18.77 -7.41
N ARG A 66 -15.02 19.74 -6.57
CA ARG A 66 -15.67 20.98 -7.02
C ARG A 66 -14.64 21.94 -7.61
N VAL A 67 -14.65 22.10 -8.93
CA VAL A 67 -13.74 23.01 -9.63
C VAL A 67 -14.22 24.46 -9.53
N ASN A 68 -15.53 24.68 -9.62
CA ASN A 68 -16.15 25.99 -9.43
C ASN A 68 -17.63 25.86 -9.02
N ALA A 69 -18.36 26.98 -8.98
CA ALA A 69 -19.76 27.01 -8.59
C ALA A 69 -20.69 26.09 -9.42
N ARG A 70 -20.34 25.77 -10.67
CA ARG A 70 -21.17 25.04 -11.64
C ARG A 70 -20.52 23.78 -12.25
N LYS A 71 -19.28 23.47 -11.89
CA LYS A 71 -18.52 22.33 -12.44
C LYS A 71 -17.95 21.47 -11.31
N THR A 72 -18.30 20.19 -11.35
CA THR A 72 -17.74 19.13 -10.52
C THR A 72 -17.04 18.14 -11.44
N GLU A 73 -15.86 17.67 -11.05
CA GLU A 73 -15.10 16.64 -11.74
C GLU A 73 -14.93 15.45 -10.80
N THR A 74 -15.23 14.25 -11.29
CA THR A 74 -14.95 13.02 -10.53
C THR A 74 -13.49 12.64 -10.71
N ARG A 75 -12.77 12.49 -9.61
CA ARG A 75 -11.40 12.00 -9.54
C ARG A 75 -11.38 10.63 -8.85
N PHE A 76 -10.35 9.84 -9.10
CA PHE A 76 -10.15 8.56 -8.43
C PHE A 76 -8.97 8.69 -7.48
N GLU A 77 -9.22 8.53 -6.18
CA GLU A 77 -8.20 8.62 -5.14
C GLU A 77 -8.01 7.25 -4.49
N CYS A 78 -6.76 6.88 -4.18
CA CYS A 78 -6.48 5.60 -3.52
C CYS A 78 -7.11 5.58 -2.12
N LYS A 79 -7.75 4.47 -1.77
CA LYS A 79 -8.36 4.23 -0.45
C LYS A 79 -7.32 4.06 0.65
N PHE A 80 -6.04 3.88 0.29
CA PHE A 80 -4.97 3.58 1.21
C PHE A 80 -3.95 4.72 1.29
N THR A 81 -3.38 4.90 2.47
CA THR A 81 -2.10 5.59 2.64
C THR A 81 -0.99 4.57 2.81
N PHE A 82 0.21 4.90 2.34
CA PHE A 82 1.37 4.02 2.39
C PHE A 82 2.54 4.70 3.10
N GLU A 83 3.07 4.04 4.11
CA GLU A 83 4.26 4.49 4.82
C GLU A 83 5.39 3.47 4.66
N PRO A 84 6.62 3.86 4.32
CA PRO A 84 7.72 2.91 4.22
C PRO A 84 8.00 2.26 5.58
N ILE A 85 8.16 0.94 5.60
CA ILE A 85 8.63 0.21 6.78
C ILE A 85 10.11 0.55 6.92
N ASN A 86 10.43 1.48 7.81
CA ASN A 86 11.80 1.86 8.12
C ASN A 86 12.60 0.63 8.59
N SER A 87 13.29 -0.04 7.67
CA SER A 87 14.21 -1.15 7.98
C SER A 87 15.60 -0.66 8.40
N GLY A 88 15.71 0.59 8.86
CA GLY A 88 16.98 1.15 9.36
C GLY A 88 17.11 2.65 9.12
N ALA A 89 16.45 3.47 9.93
CA ALA A 89 16.91 4.84 10.14
C ALA A 89 18.11 4.81 11.10
N LEU A 90 19.25 4.30 10.62
CA LEU A 90 20.54 4.83 11.06
C LEU A 90 20.58 6.24 10.48
N SER A 91 20.21 7.22 11.30
CA SER A 91 20.43 8.64 11.00
C SER A 91 21.90 8.79 10.61
N ALA A 92 22.16 8.98 9.32
CA ALA A 92 23.42 9.50 8.85
C ALA A 92 23.53 10.90 9.46
N ASN A 93 24.29 10.99 10.56
CA ASN A 93 24.80 12.26 11.07
C ASN A 93 25.56 12.91 9.92
N VAL A 94 24.92 13.83 9.22
CA VAL A 94 25.58 14.77 8.34
C VAL A 94 26.34 15.72 9.28
N GLN A 95 27.56 15.33 9.66
CA GLN A 95 28.56 16.27 10.13
C GLN A 95 28.98 17.12 8.93
N THR A 96 28.30 18.25 8.73
CA THR A 96 28.92 19.39 8.06
C THR A 96 29.93 19.99 9.03
N GLU A 97 31.14 19.43 9.07
CA GLU A 97 32.31 20.21 9.49
C GLU A 97 32.63 21.19 8.36
N THR A 98 32.22 22.44 8.57
CA THR A 98 32.69 23.58 7.78
C THR A 98 34.19 23.76 8.06
N ARG A 99 35.02 23.63 7.03
CA ARG A 99 36.43 24.03 7.07
C ARG A 99 36.66 25.19 6.14
#